data_AF-A0A4Q5HNL9-F1
#
_entry.id   AF-A0A4Q5HNL9-F1
#
_cell.length_a   1.000
_cell.length_b   1.000
_cell.length_c   1.000
_cell.angle_alpha   90.00
_cell.angle_beta   90.00
_cell.angle_gamma   90.00
#
_symmetry.space_group_name_H-M   'P 1'
#
loop_
_entity.id
_entity.type
_entity.pdbx_description
1 polymer ?
#
loop_
_entity_poly.entity_id
_entity_poly.type
_entity_poly.pdbx_seq_one_letter_code
_entity_poly.pdbx_strand_id
1 'polypeptide(L)'
;MNLLQIDICENEIFEQSPNLLSMLLIDRTLSSENSQVNIFWATNNYADLGVGYQYSDQITLEAITGKNEEVIKPRAVKSREMQQQRSREMAEVFTPSWICNKQNNLIDNTWFGRENVFNIEVDNPDGSHSWIPSDKKIIFPEGKTWYDYINENRLEITCGEAPYLVSRYDSVTGEPIPIERRIGLLDRKLRIVGENTQTSSEWLKAAQSAFMSVYGYEWQGDNLFLARESLLYTFIDYYKAKFGKKPQLKSLQNIASIISWNIWQMDGLKGVIPGSCHSVQQTVQDLFDSKVTIQECKGCQKGNIHKHNGTYCKIMDWNSNKTLTFISLLKKEK
;
A
#
# COMPACT_ATOMS: atom_id res chain seq x y z
N MET A 1 -11.78 -25.35 4.61
CA MET A 1 -10.57 -24.69 4.06
C MET A 1 -10.07 -23.74 5.14
N ASN A 2 -8.78 -23.75 5.46
CA ASN A 2 -8.27 -23.14 6.69
C ASN A 2 -8.02 -21.64 6.46
N LEU A 3 -8.80 -20.77 7.13
CA LEU A 3 -8.65 -19.30 7.04
C LEU A 3 -7.25 -18.81 7.46
N LEU A 4 -6.47 -19.65 8.15
CA LEU A 4 -5.06 -19.47 8.50
C LEU A 4 -4.10 -19.37 7.30
N GLN A 5 -4.54 -19.65 6.07
CA GLN A 5 -3.66 -19.61 4.89
C GLN A 5 -3.53 -18.22 4.26
N ILE A 6 -4.38 -17.28 4.66
CA ILE A 6 -4.48 -15.92 4.10
C ILE A 6 -3.65 -14.95 4.93
N ASP A 7 -3.63 -15.18 6.24
CA ASP A 7 -2.91 -14.35 7.19
C ASP A 7 -1.40 -14.46 6.95
N ILE A 8 -0.77 -13.29 6.86
CA ILE A 8 0.68 -13.22 6.77
C ILE A 8 1.17 -13.29 8.21
N CYS A 9 1.85 -14.36 8.58
CA CYS A 9 2.34 -14.49 9.94
C CYS A 9 3.51 -13.51 10.17
N GLU A 10 3.26 -12.41 10.89
CA GLU A 10 4.25 -11.39 11.26
C GLU A 10 5.44 -12.04 11.98
N ASN A 11 5.15 -13.07 12.78
CA ASN A 11 6.15 -13.87 13.46
C ASN A 11 7.13 -14.57 12.48
N GLU A 12 6.69 -15.02 11.30
CA GLU A 12 7.61 -15.57 10.29
C GLU A 12 8.62 -14.51 9.80
N ILE A 13 8.17 -13.27 9.57
CA ILE A 13 9.04 -12.17 9.16
C ILE A 13 9.98 -11.82 10.31
N PHE A 14 9.45 -11.73 11.53
CA PHE A 14 10.22 -11.39 12.73
C PHE A 14 11.29 -12.43 13.05
N GLU A 15 10.96 -13.70 13.02
CA GLU A 15 11.91 -14.81 13.21
C GLU A 15 12.98 -14.83 12.12
N GLN A 16 12.62 -14.50 10.87
CA GLN A 16 13.58 -14.38 9.80
C GLN A 16 14.53 -13.19 10.00
N SER A 17 13.98 -12.02 10.36
CA SER A 17 14.74 -10.81 10.67
C SER A 17 13.84 -9.74 11.31
N PRO A 18 14.04 -9.40 12.60
CA PRO A 18 13.31 -8.29 13.23
C PRO A 18 13.53 -6.96 12.52
N ASN A 19 14.72 -6.76 11.93
CA ASN A 19 15.03 -5.60 11.12
C ASN A 19 14.17 -5.53 9.84
N LEU A 20 13.87 -6.67 9.20
CA LEU A 20 13.01 -6.69 8.01
C LEU A 20 11.59 -6.23 8.35
N LEU A 21 11.03 -6.72 9.46
CA LEU A 21 9.71 -6.30 9.94
C LEU A 21 9.72 -4.81 10.33
N SER A 22 10.75 -4.36 11.04
CA SER A 22 10.95 -2.95 11.40
C SER A 22 10.95 -2.04 10.17
N MET A 23 11.61 -2.45 9.07
CA MET A 23 11.62 -1.70 7.81
C MET A 23 10.23 -1.52 7.19
N LEU A 24 9.32 -2.47 7.37
CA LEU A 24 7.93 -2.36 6.90
C LEU A 24 7.08 -1.42 7.77
N LEU A 25 7.51 -1.10 8.99
CA LEU A 25 6.80 -0.18 9.87
C LEU A 25 7.26 1.27 9.72
N ILE A 26 8.38 1.55 9.04
CA ILE A 26 8.93 2.90 8.94
C ILE A 26 7.94 3.88 8.29
N ASP A 27 7.74 5.03 8.94
CA ASP A 27 7.20 6.23 8.33
C ASP A 27 8.35 7.08 7.76
N ARG A 28 8.44 7.18 6.43
CA ARG A 28 9.51 7.91 5.73
C ARG A 28 9.38 9.43 5.82
N THR A 29 8.21 9.95 6.17
CA THR A 29 7.97 11.38 6.33
C THR A 29 8.53 11.86 7.66
N LEU A 30 8.22 11.13 8.74
CA LEU A 30 8.55 11.46 10.12
C LEU A 30 9.93 10.97 10.55
N SER A 31 10.44 9.90 9.94
CA SER A 31 11.79 9.41 10.21
C SER A 31 12.88 10.36 9.70
N SER A 32 14.03 10.31 10.37
CA SER A 32 15.27 10.98 10.00
C SER A 32 16.45 10.00 10.03
N GLU A 33 17.63 10.43 9.60
CA GLU A 33 18.85 9.61 9.64
C GLU A 33 19.20 9.12 11.06
N ASN A 34 18.81 9.87 12.10
CA ASN A 34 19.17 9.60 13.48
C ASN A 34 18.01 9.03 14.33
N SER A 35 16.79 8.98 13.79
CA SER A 35 15.61 8.57 14.53
C SER A 35 14.58 7.98 13.58
N GLN A 36 14.31 6.69 13.77
CA GLN A 36 13.20 6.01 13.11
C GLN A 36 11.90 6.31 13.85
N VAL A 37 10.87 6.64 13.08
CA VAL A 37 9.49 6.75 13.52
C VAL A 37 8.68 5.75 12.71
N ASN A 38 7.84 4.97 13.38
CA ASN A 38 6.95 4.03 12.70
C ASN A 38 5.64 4.71 12.29
N ILE A 39 4.93 4.09 11.35
CA ILE A 39 3.52 4.35 11.12
C ILE A 39 2.73 4.11 12.41
N PHE A 40 1.58 4.76 12.55
CA PHE A 40 0.76 4.73 13.75
C PHE A 40 -0.65 4.26 13.44
N TRP A 41 -1.41 3.84 14.45
CA TRP A 41 -2.71 3.18 14.24
C TRP A 41 -3.69 4.03 13.41
N ALA A 42 -3.80 5.32 13.72
CA ALA A 42 -4.75 6.26 13.09
C ALA A 42 -6.20 5.75 13.10
N THR A 43 -6.54 4.97 14.13
CA THR A 43 -7.86 4.39 14.40
C THR A 43 -7.98 4.09 15.89
N ASN A 44 -9.19 4.15 16.43
CA ASN A 44 -9.47 3.79 17.83
C ASN A 44 -9.90 2.33 18.00
N ASN A 45 -9.91 1.54 16.93
CA ASN A 45 -10.38 0.16 16.95
C ASN A 45 -9.59 -0.76 17.89
N TYR A 46 -8.39 -0.37 18.26
CA TYR A 46 -7.48 -1.12 19.12
C TYR A 46 -7.35 -0.47 20.50
N ALA A 47 -8.02 0.65 20.77
CA ALA A 47 -7.83 1.45 21.98
C ALA A 47 -8.14 0.66 23.28
N ASP A 48 -9.04 -0.32 23.21
CA ASP A 48 -9.40 -1.21 24.32
C ASP A 48 -8.23 -2.13 24.76
N LEU A 49 -7.21 -2.32 23.92
CA LEU A 49 -5.96 -3.02 24.27
C LEU A 49 -5.04 -2.17 25.18
N GLY A 50 -5.37 -0.89 25.36
CA GLY A 50 -4.70 0.01 26.29
C GLY A 50 -3.53 0.79 25.69
N VAL A 51 -2.49 1.01 26.51
CA VAL A 51 -1.31 1.81 26.14
C VAL A 51 -0.56 1.14 24.97
N GLY A 52 -0.24 1.91 23.93
CA GLY A 52 0.42 1.41 22.72
C GLY A 52 -0.54 1.13 21.57
N TYR A 53 -1.85 1.26 21.79
CA TYR A 53 -2.90 1.00 20.81
C TYR A 53 -3.89 2.17 20.63
N GLN A 54 -3.56 3.34 21.18
CA GLN A 54 -4.37 4.54 20.99
C GLN A 54 -4.20 5.09 19.57
N TYR A 55 -5.12 5.98 19.16
CA TYR A 55 -5.13 6.57 17.82
C TYR A 55 -3.76 7.01 17.29
N SER A 56 -2.99 7.71 18.13
CA SER A 56 -1.70 8.30 17.77
C SER A 56 -0.48 7.45 18.15
N ASP A 57 -0.70 6.27 18.73
CA ASP A 57 0.39 5.38 19.14
C ASP A 57 1.02 4.72 17.90
N GLN A 58 2.36 4.65 17.90
CA GLN A 58 3.10 3.96 16.83
C GLN A 58 2.83 2.46 16.88
N ILE A 59 2.74 1.82 15.71
CA ILE A 59 2.72 0.37 15.60
C ILE A 59 4.15 -0.13 15.86
N THR A 60 4.36 -0.81 16.99
CA THR A 60 5.67 -1.38 17.36
C THR A 60 5.73 -2.87 17.02
N LEU A 61 6.93 -3.45 16.99
CA LEU A 61 7.09 -4.88 16.78
C LEU A 61 6.38 -5.69 17.86
N GLU A 62 6.49 -5.25 19.11
CA GLU A 62 5.84 -5.90 20.26
C GLU A 62 4.32 -5.86 20.17
N ALA A 63 3.76 -4.83 19.51
CA ALA A 63 2.31 -4.67 19.35
C ALA A 63 1.70 -5.63 18.31
N ILE A 64 2.54 -6.28 17.48
CA ILE A 64 2.09 -7.11 16.35
C ILE A 64 2.79 -8.48 16.27
N THR A 65 3.60 -8.84 17.26
CA THR A 65 4.34 -10.12 17.29
C THR A 65 4.14 -10.87 18.60
N GLY A 66 4.59 -12.13 18.63
CA GLY A 66 4.43 -13.02 19.77
C GLY A 66 2.96 -13.20 20.13
N LYS A 67 2.57 -12.88 21.37
CA LYS A 67 1.17 -12.98 21.83
C LYS A 67 0.20 -12.03 21.11
N ASN A 68 0.73 -11.05 20.37
CA ASN A 68 -0.05 -10.03 19.66
C ASN A 68 -0.06 -10.27 18.14
N GLU A 69 0.40 -11.43 17.64
CA GLU A 69 0.40 -11.77 16.21
C GLU A 69 -1.00 -11.63 15.57
N GLU A 70 -2.05 -11.96 16.32
CA GLU A 70 -3.42 -11.95 15.80
C GLU A 70 -4.10 -10.56 15.87
N VAL A 71 -3.37 -9.48 16.20
CA VAL A 71 -3.95 -8.13 16.37
C VAL A 71 -4.28 -7.49 15.03
N ILE A 72 -3.34 -7.51 14.08
CA ILE A 72 -3.56 -7.02 12.73
C ILE A 72 -3.90 -8.25 11.88
N LYS A 73 -5.01 -8.17 11.15
CA LYS A 73 -5.47 -9.26 10.30
C LYS A 73 -6.17 -8.72 9.06
N PRO A 74 -6.17 -9.49 7.96
CA PRO A 74 -6.99 -9.18 6.80
C PRO A 74 -8.44 -8.91 7.18
N ARG A 75 -9.02 -7.89 6.56
CA ARG A 75 -10.35 -7.41 6.90
C ARG A 75 -11.43 -8.49 6.71
N ALA A 76 -11.27 -9.34 5.69
CA ALA A 76 -12.16 -10.45 5.42
C ALA A 76 -12.31 -11.44 6.59
N VAL A 77 -11.28 -11.54 7.45
CA VAL A 77 -11.29 -12.45 8.62
C VAL A 77 -11.61 -11.75 9.94
N LYS A 78 -11.74 -10.42 9.96
CA LYS A 78 -12.21 -9.66 11.13
C LYS A 78 -13.68 -10.00 11.45
N SER A 79 -14.09 -9.80 12.71
CA SER A 79 -15.49 -10.05 13.10
C SER A 79 -16.46 -9.17 12.30
N ARG A 80 -17.69 -9.66 12.08
CA ARG A 80 -18.73 -8.89 11.37
C ARG A 80 -19.02 -7.54 12.02
N GLU A 81 -18.95 -7.48 13.35
CA GLU A 81 -19.13 -6.24 14.12
C GLU A 81 -18.03 -5.23 13.80
N MET A 82 -16.76 -5.66 13.82
CA MET A 82 -15.62 -4.80 13.46
C MET A 82 -15.71 -4.33 12.00
N GLN A 83 -16.09 -5.21 11.07
CA GLN A 83 -16.27 -4.85 9.66
C GLN A 83 -17.35 -3.76 9.48
N GLN A 84 -18.49 -3.89 10.18
CA GLN A 84 -19.58 -2.93 10.14
C GLN A 84 -19.20 -1.59 10.77
N GLN A 85 -18.54 -1.61 11.93
CA GLN A 85 -18.08 -0.41 12.61
C GLN A 85 -17.14 0.39 11.70
N ARG A 86 -16.15 -0.27 11.09
CA ARG A 86 -15.19 0.39 10.20
C ARG A 86 -15.83 0.92 8.92
N SER A 87 -16.77 0.20 8.33
CA SER A 87 -17.50 0.70 7.16
C SER A 87 -18.26 1.99 7.48
N ARG A 88 -18.83 2.10 8.69
CA ARG A 88 -19.57 3.30 9.14
C ARG A 88 -18.66 4.45 9.54
N GLU A 89 -17.62 4.19 10.32
CA GLU A 89 -16.78 5.22 10.93
C GLU A 89 -15.67 5.70 10.01
N MET A 90 -15.11 4.81 9.19
CA MET A 90 -13.93 5.06 8.36
C MET A 90 -14.22 5.05 6.86
N ALA A 91 -15.50 4.90 6.47
CA ALA A 91 -15.92 4.73 5.07
C ALA A 91 -15.14 3.63 4.33
N GLU A 92 -14.72 2.59 5.05
CA GLU A 92 -13.89 1.53 4.52
C GLU A 92 -14.74 0.64 3.59
N VAL A 93 -14.40 0.59 2.30
CA VAL A 93 -15.13 -0.17 1.25
C VAL A 93 -14.34 -1.41 0.86
N PHE A 94 -15.05 -2.51 0.59
CA PHE A 94 -14.45 -3.73 0.06
C PHE A 94 -14.61 -3.76 -1.45
N THR A 95 -13.51 -3.92 -2.17
CA THR A 95 -13.54 -4.10 -3.62
C THR A 95 -13.23 -5.55 -3.97
N PRO A 96 -14.25 -6.34 -4.39
CA PRO A 96 -14.03 -7.73 -4.81
C PRO A 96 -12.96 -7.82 -5.89
N SER A 97 -12.17 -8.89 -5.90
CA SER A 97 -11.08 -9.05 -6.86
C SER A 97 -11.53 -9.04 -8.32
N TRP A 98 -12.76 -9.46 -8.60
CA TRP A 98 -13.31 -9.38 -9.96
C TRP A 98 -13.51 -7.92 -10.41
N ILE A 99 -13.92 -7.01 -9.53
CA ILE A 99 -14.02 -5.57 -9.85
C ILE A 99 -12.63 -4.98 -10.07
N CYS A 100 -11.69 -5.27 -9.17
CA CYS A 100 -10.28 -4.86 -9.33
C CYS A 100 -9.73 -5.35 -10.68
N ASN A 101 -10.05 -6.59 -11.06
CA ASN A 101 -9.63 -7.16 -12.33
C ASN A 101 -10.20 -6.39 -13.53
N LYS A 102 -11.51 -6.10 -13.54
CA LYS A 102 -12.14 -5.32 -14.62
C LYS A 102 -11.46 -3.97 -14.79
N GLN A 103 -11.23 -3.27 -13.69
CA GLN A 103 -10.62 -1.94 -13.72
C GLN A 103 -9.14 -1.96 -14.13
N ASN A 104 -8.36 -2.93 -13.64
CA ASN A 104 -6.98 -3.10 -14.08
C ASN A 104 -6.91 -3.48 -15.57
N ASN A 105 -7.87 -4.25 -16.08
CA ASN A 105 -7.97 -4.55 -17.51
C ASN A 105 -8.19 -3.29 -18.34
N LEU A 106 -9.02 -2.33 -17.91
CA LEU A 106 -9.20 -1.07 -18.66
C LEU A 106 -7.89 -0.27 -18.81
N ILE A 107 -7.06 -0.26 -17.76
CA ILE A 107 -5.74 0.39 -17.77
C ILE A 107 -4.83 -0.32 -18.79
N ASP A 108 -4.81 -1.65 -18.77
CA ASP A 108 -3.96 -2.43 -19.66
C ASP A 108 -4.45 -2.39 -21.11
N ASN A 109 -5.75 -2.42 -21.34
CA ASN A 109 -6.33 -2.28 -22.68
C ASN A 109 -5.87 -0.97 -23.32
N THR A 110 -5.85 0.11 -22.54
CA THR A 110 -5.33 1.41 -22.99
C THR A 110 -3.83 1.35 -23.28
N TRP A 111 -3.04 0.69 -22.42
CA TRP A 111 -1.59 0.64 -22.60
C TRP A 111 -1.15 -0.25 -23.77
N PHE A 112 -1.78 -1.42 -23.92
CA PHE A 112 -1.47 -2.43 -24.95
C PHE A 112 -2.22 -2.21 -26.27
N GLY A 113 -3.29 -1.40 -26.28
CA GLY A 113 -4.13 -1.18 -27.45
C GLY A 113 -4.99 -2.38 -27.85
N ARG A 114 -5.19 -3.34 -26.94
CA ARG A 114 -6.03 -4.53 -27.15
C ARG A 114 -6.56 -5.08 -25.84
N GLU A 115 -7.68 -5.79 -25.90
CA GLU A 115 -8.27 -6.47 -24.75
C GLU A 115 -7.59 -7.82 -24.45
N ASN A 116 -7.97 -8.40 -23.31
CA ASN A 116 -7.62 -9.77 -22.92
C ASN A 116 -6.10 -10.03 -22.87
N VAL A 117 -5.35 -9.06 -22.35
CA VAL A 117 -3.89 -9.17 -22.23
C VAL A 117 -3.52 -10.22 -21.19
N PHE A 118 -3.95 -10.02 -19.94
CA PHE A 118 -3.57 -10.88 -18.82
C PHE A 118 -4.60 -11.96 -18.50
N ASN A 119 -5.87 -11.70 -18.76
CA ASN A 119 -6.98 -12.64 -18.55
C ASN A 119 -8.20 -12.21 -19.37
N ILE A 120 -9.17 -13.11 -19.47
CA ILE A 120 -10.50 -12.87 -20.02
C ILE A 120 -11.49 -12.84 -18.85
N GLU A 121 -12.28 -11.78 -18.75
CA GLU A 121 -13.37 -11.67 -17.76
C GLU A 121 -14.53 -12.60 -18.12
N VAL A 122 -15.13 -13.24 -17.12
CA VAL A 122 -16.26 -14.15 -17.29
C VAL A 122 -17.36 -13.76 -16.31
N ASP A 123 -18.49 -13.32 -16.86
CA ASP A 123 -19.73 -13.07 -16.13
C ASP A 123 -20.63 -14.31 -16.26
N ASN A 124 -20.83 -15.04 -15.16
CA ASN A 124 -21.54 -16.31 -15.16
C ASN A 124 -23.07 -16.09 -15.11
N PRO A 125 -23.88 -17.02 -15.65
CA PRO A 125 -25.35 -16.90 -15.62
C PRO A 125 -25.97 -16.86 -14.22
N ASP A 126 -25.27 -17.37 -13.20
CA ASP A 126 -25.68 -17.35 -11.79
C ASP A 126 -25.38 -16.01 -11.08
N GLY A 127 -24.85 -15.03 -11.81
CA GLY A 127 -24.45 -13.72 -11.28
C GLY A 127 -23.09 -13.71 -10.61
N SER A 128 -22.36 -14.84 -10.56
CA SER A 128 -20.97 -14.85 -10.11
C SER A 128 -20.03 -14.32 -11.19
N HIS A 129 -18.88 -13.79 -10.76
CA HIS A 129 -17.87 -13.25 -11.66
C HIS A 129 -16.55 -14.01 -11.48
N SER A 130 -15.88 -14.27 -12.59
CA SER A 130 -14.58 -14.94 -12.60
C SER A 130 -13.72 -14.45 -13.77
N TRP A 131 -12.53 -15.02 -13.92
CA TRP A 131 -11.66 -14.73 -15.06
C TRP A 131 -10.81 -15.96 -15.42
N ILE A 132 -10.38 -16.00 -16.67
CA ILE A 132 -9.52 -17.04 -17.22
C ILE A 132 -8.17 -16.41 -17.54
N PRO A 133 -7.08 -16.75 -16.83
CA PRO A 133 -5.75 -16.22 -17.11
C PRO A 133 -5.27 -16.55 -18.52
N SER A 134 -4.59 -15.61 -19.16
CA SER A 134 -3.87 -15.87 -20.42
C SER A 134 -2.70 -16.82 -20.15
N ASP A 135 -2.59 -17.88 -20.93
CA ASP A 135 -1.55 -18.92 -20.82
C ASP A 135 -0.27 -18.59 -21.61
N LYS A 136 -0.41 -17.77 -22.65
CA LYS A 136 0.69 -17.37 -23.54
C LYS A 136 1.51 -16.22 -22.95
N LYS A 137 2.76 -16.15 -23.38
CA LYS A 137 3.65 -15.01 -23.14
C LYS A 137 3.01 -13.72 -23.67
N ILE A 138 3.12 -12.65 -22.88
CA ILE A 138 2.55 -11.34 -23.23
C ILE A 138 3.31 -10.72 -24.40
N ILE A 139 2.55 -10.30 -25.42
CA ILE A 139 3.04 -9.60 -26.61
C ILE A 139 2.80 -8.10 -26.44
N PHE A 140 3.84 -7.30 -26.72
CA PHE A 140 3.87 -5.85 -26.58
C PHE A 140 3.56 -5.15 -27.91
N PRO A 141 2.90 -3.98 -27.90
CA PRO A 141 2.61 -3.22 -29.10
C PRO A 141 3.89 -2.65 -29.74
N GLU A 142 3.82 -2.31 -31.02
CA GLU A 142 4.93 -1.70 -31.75
C GLU A 142 5.41 -0.42 -31.04
N GLY A 143 6.74 -0.25 -30.94
CA GLY A 143 7.35 0.91 -30.29
C GLY A 143 7.33 0.89 -28.75
N LYS A 144 6.78 -0.15 -28.10
CA LYS A 144 6.88 -0.35 -26.65
C LYS A 144 7.58 -1.65 -26.30
N THR A 145 8.26 -1.65 -25.17
CA THR A 145 8.95 -2.82 -24.60
C THR A 145 8.30 -3.27 -23.30
N TRP A 146 8.66 -4.47 -22.86
CA TRP A 146 8.27 -4.94 -21.54
C TRP A 146 8.85 -4.10 -20.40
N TYR A 147 10.01 -3.47 -20.63
CA TYR A 147 10.63 -2.57 -19.66
C TYR A 147 9.80 -1.30 -19.47
N ASP A 148 9.22 -0.77 -20.55
CA ASP A 148 8.32 0.39 -20.47
C ASP A 148 7.09 0.07 -19.61
N TYR A 149 6.52 -1.13 -19.76
CA TYR A 149 5.36 -1.54 -18.95
C TYR A 149 5.71 -1.66 -17.46
N ILE A 150 6.83 -2.32 -17.12
CA ILE A 150 7.18 -2.52 -15.71
C ILE A 150 7.57 -1.22 -15.01
N ASN A 151 8.04 -0.20 -15.73
CA ASN A 151 8.36 1.12 -15.17
C ASN A 151 7.21 2.12 -15.20
N GLU A 152 6.07 1.75 -15.78
CA GLU A 152 4.90 2.62 -15.86
C GLU A 152 4.33 2.88 -14.46
N ASN A 153 4.28 4.16 -14.05
CA ASN A 153 3.86 4.52 -12.70
C ASN A 153 2.37 4.23 -12.46
N ARG A 154 2.06 3.62 -11.32
CA ARG A 154 0.69 3.35 -10.85
C ARG A 154 0.56 3.76 -9.39
N LEU A 155 -0.52 4.48 -9.08
CA LEU A 155 -0.83 4.91 -7.72
C LEU A 155 -2.22 4.40 -7.35
N GLU A 156 -2.30 3.57 -6.31
CA GLU A 156 -3.56 3.20 -5.66
C GLU A 156 -3.84 4.18 -4.52
N ILE A 157 -4.82 5.06 -4.70
CA ILE A 157 -5.21 6.01 -3.65
C ILE A 157 -6.09 5.32 -2.61
N THR A 158 -5.95 5.68 -1.33
CA THR A 158 -6.70 5.08 -0.21
C THR A 158 -6.73 3.55 -0.31
N CYS A 159 -5.54 2.96 -0.38
CA CYS A 159 -5.35 1.62 -0.90
C CYS A 159 -5.88 0.51 0.02
N GLY A 160 -6.20 0.79 1.29
CA GLY A 160 -6.51 -0.26 2.26
C GLY A 160 -5.39 -1.30 2.28
N GLU A 161 -5.73 -2.56 1.97
CA GLU A 161 -4.81 -3.71 1.87
C GLU A 161 -4.13 -3.85 0.48
N ALA A 162 -4.27 -2.83 -0.38
CA ALA A 162 -3.76 -2.72 -1.75
C ALA A 162 -4.27 -3.78 -2.76
N PRO A 163 -5.59 -4.07 -2.84
CA PRO A 163 -6.15 -5.09 -3.73
C PRO A 163 -5.95 -4.79 -5.22
N TYR A 164 -5.72 -3.53 -5.62
CA TYR A 164 -5.40 -3.20 -7.02
C TYR A 164 -3.93 -3.40 -7.36
N LEU A 165 -3.02 -3.26 -6.39
CA LEU A 165 -1.59 -3.53 -6.60
C LEU A 165 -1.26 -5.01 -6.53
N VAL A 166 -1.76 -5.73 -5.52
CA VAL A 166 -1.50 -7.17 -5.31
C VAL A 166 -2.78 -7.90 -4.91
N SER A 167 -2.97 -9.11 -5.41
CA SER A 167 -4.21 -9.88 -5.20
C SER A 167 -3.90 -11.25 -4.61
N ARG A 168 -3.36 -11.30 -3.39
CA ARG A 168 -3.05 -12.57 -2.71
C ARG A 168 -4.31 -13.33 -2.27
N TYR A 169 -5.39 -12.61 -2.04
CA TYR A 169 -6.71 -13.10 -1.66
C TYR A 169 -7.79 -12.14 -2.14
N ASP A 170 -9.04 -12.59 -2.18
CA ASP A 170 -10.19 -11.72 -2.42
C ASP A 170 -10.52 -10.91 -1.16
N SER A 171 -10.61 -9.58 -1.30
CA SER A 171 -10.79 -8.70 -0.14
C SER A 171 -12.15 -8.85 0.56
N VAL A 172 -13.16 -9.42 -0.12
CA VAL A 172 -14.50 -9.64 0.43
C VAL A 172 -14.62 -11.01 1.05
N THR A 173 -14.20 -12.07 0.34
CA THR A 173 -14.38 -13.45 0.82
C THR A 173 -13.21 -13.94 1.66
N GLY A 174 -12.04 -13.31 1.53
CA GLY A 174 -10.78 -13.77 2.07
C GLY A 174 -10.17 -14.93 1.27
N GLU A 175 -10.86 -15.49 0.28
CA GLU A 175 -10.36 -16.70 -0.40
C GLU A 175 -9.01 -16.44 -1.09
N PRO A 176 -7.99 -17.29 -0.86
CA PRO A 176 -6.67 -17.10 -1.43
C PRO A 176 -6.70 -17.23 -2.96
N ILE A 177 -5.94 -16.37 -3.64
CA ILE A 177 -5.84 -16.36 -5.10
C ILE A 177 -4.45 -16.90 -5.50
N PRO A 178 -4.40 -18.02 -6.25
CA PRO A 178 -3.14 -18.61 -6.67
C PRO A 178 -2.43 -17.68 -7.68
N ILE A 179 -1.09 -17.77 -7.73
CA ILE A 179 -0.21 -16.81 -8.44
C ILE A 179 -0.65 -16.58 -9.90
N GLU A 180 -0.98 -17.65 -10.62
CA GLU A 180 -1.40 -17.61 -12.01
C GLU A 180 -2.75 -16.91 -12.24
N ARG A 181 -3.56 -16.75 -11.18
CA ARG A 181 -4.85 -16.06 -11.21
C ARG A 181 -4.78 -14.66 -10.63
N ARG A 182 -3.66 -14.20 -10.07
CA ARG A 182 -3.57 -12.86 -9.45
C ARG A 182 -3.69 -11.75 -10.49
N ILE A 183 -4.35 -10.66 -10.09
CA ILE A 183 -4.79 -9.60 -11.00
C ILE A 183 -4.20 -8.23 -10.70
N GLY A 184 -3.43 -8.09 -9.63
CA GLY A 184 -2.86 -6.83 -9.18
C GLY A 184 -1.91 -6.23 -10.23
N LEU A 185 -1.79 -4.91 -10.27
CA LEU A 185 -0.90 -4.23 -11.20
C LEU A 185 0.56 -4.64 -11.00
N LEU A 186 0.98 -4.89 -9.75
CA LEU A 186 2.30 -5.43 -9.46
C LEU A 186 2.41 -6.92 -9.82
N ASP A 187 1.36 -7.72 -9.59
CA ASP A 187 1.31 -9.13 -10.02
C ASP A 187 1.52 -9.24 -11.54
N ARG A 188 0.83 -8.38 -12.32
CA ARG A 188 0.96 -8.29 -13.78
C ARG A 188 2.38 -7.90 -14.21
N LYS A 189 2.98 -6.91 -13.53
CA LYS A 189 4.38 -6.52 -13.77
C LYS A 189 5.34 -7.67 -13.45
N LEU A 190 5.18 -8.37 -12.32
CA LEU A 190 6.04 -9.48 -11.92
C LEU A 190 5.88 -10.71 -12.82
N ARG A 191 4.68 -10.96 -13.36
CA ARG A 191 4.47 -11.92 -14.45
C ARG A 191 5.33 -11.56 -15.66
N ILE A 192 5.25 -10.32 -16.14
CA ILE A 192 6.07 -9.85 -17.27
C ILE A 192 7.57 -9.97 -16.97
N VAL A 193 8.02 -9.62 -15.77
CA VAL A 193 9.41 -9.83 -15.35
C VAL A 193 9.78 -11.32 -15.43
N GLY A 194 8.89 -12.20 -14.95
CA GLY A 194 9.06 -13.65 -15.00
C GLY A 194 9.20 -14.19 -16.42
N GLU A 195 8.38 -13.72 -17.36
CA GLU A 195 8.38 -14.14 -18.76
C GLU A 195 9.58 -13.64 -19.57
N ASN A 196 10.28 -12.60 -19.10
CA ASN A 196 11.32 -11.88 -19.85
C ASN A 196 12.72 -11.93 -19.22
N THR A 197 12.90 -12.66 -18.13
CA THR A 197 14.21 -12.84 -17.46
C THR A 197 14.53 -14.32 -17.30
N GLN A 198 15.82 -14.67 -17.26
CA GLN A 198 16.24 -16.06 -17.05
C GLN A 198 16.99 -16.25 -15.74
N THR A 199 17.88 -15.32 -15.41
CA THR A 199 18.69 -15.44 -14.20
C THR A 199 18.04 -14.76 -13.00
N SER A 200 18.40 -15.20 -11.79
CA SER A 200 17.97 -14.54 -10.55
C SER A 200 18.41 -13.08 -10.49
N SER A 201 19.57 -12.73 -11.05
CA SER A 201 20.09 -11.35 -11.00
C SER A 201 19.26 -10.41 -11.88
N GLU A 202 18.96 -10.84 -13.11
CA GLU A 202 18.09 -10.10 -14.04
C GLU A 202 16.69 -9.92 -13.45
N TRP A 203 16.10 -11.01 -12.93
CA TRP A 203 14.78 -10.95 -12.32
C TRP A 203 14.73 -10.00 -11.13
N LEU A 204 15.72 -10.04 -10.23
CA LEU A 204 15.76 -9.16 -9.06
C LEU A 204 15.88 -7.69 -9.45
N LYS A 205 16.68 -7.34 -10.46
CA LYS A 205 16.80 -5.97 -10.96
C LYS A 205 15.49 -5.47 -11.56
N ALA A 206 14.86 -6.28 -12.41
CA ALA A 206 13.61 -5.93 -13.06
C ALA A 206 12.42 -5.89 -12.07
N ALA A 207 12.39 -6.79 -11.08
CA ALA A 207 11.41 -6.76 -10.01
C ALA A 207 11.57 -5.49 -9.15
N GLN A 208 12.79 -5.08 -8.78
CA GLN A 208 13.01 -3.81 -8.08
C GLN A 208 12.45 -2.62 -8.87
N SER A 209 12.68 -2.56 -10.17
CA SER A 209 12.13 -1.54 -11.06
C SER A 209 10.58 -1.57 -11.08
N ALA A 210 9.96 -2.76 -11.15
CA ALA A 210 8.51 -2.90 -11.01
C ALA A 210 7.98 -2.36 -9.67
N PHE A 211 8.65 -2.69 -8.56
CA PHE A 211 8.31 -2.20 -7.23
C PHE A 211 8.45 -0.68 -7.10
N MET A 212 9.50 -0.09 -7.69
CA MET A 212 9.72 1.36 -7.69
C MET A 212 8.61 2.12 -8.44
N SER A 213 7.92 1.48 -9.39
CA SER A 213 6.86 2.09 -10.21
C SER A 213 5.45 2.01 -9.60
N VAL A 214 5.24 1.23 -8.53
CA VAL A 214 3.93 1.09 -7.90
C VAL A 214 3.90 1.83 -6.58
N TYR A 215 2.85 2.61 -6.36
CA TYR A 215 2.67 3.49 -5.22
C TYR A 215 1.29 3.30 -4.64
N GLY A 216 1.13 3.63 -3.36
CA GLY A 216 -0.15 3.63 -2.68
C GLY A 216 -0.10 4.44 -1.39
N TYR A 217 -1.25 4.93 -0.95
CA TYR A 217 -1.32 5.54 0.38
C TYR A 217 -2.61 5.16 1.09
N GLU A 218 -2.54 5.13 2.41
CA GLU A 218 -3.66 4.77 3.27
C GLU A 218 -3.66 5.64 4.53
N TRP A 219 -4.84 5.87 5.11
CA TRP A 219 -4.99 6.56 6.38
C TRP A 219 -4.65 5.64 7.56
N GLN A 220 -5.26 4.45 7.60
CA GLN A 220 -5.20 3.55 8.74
C GLN A 220 -3.90 2.74 8.75
N GLY A 221 -3.16 2.77 9.86
CA GLY A 221 -1.84 2.15 9.95
C GLY A 221 -1.87 0.63 9.81
N ASP A 222 -2.92 -0.02 10.32
CA ASP A 222 -3.05 -1.48 10.24
C ASP A 222 -3.33 -1.95 8.80
N ASN A 223 -4.23 -1.26 8.08
CA ASN A 223 -4.48 -1.54 6.66
C ASN A 223 -3.22 -1.30 5.82
N LEU A 224 -2.53 -0.18 6.07
CA LEU A 224 -1.28 0.15 5.40
C LEU A 224 -0.21 -0.94 5.65
N PHE A 225 -0.11 -1.45 6.87
CA PHE A 225 0.82 -2.51 7.22
C PHE A 225 0.50 -3.81 6.45
N LEU A 226 -0.77 -4.24 6.42
CA LEU A 226 -1.23 -5.40 5.63
C LEU A 226 -0.92 -5.26 4.13
N ALA A 227 -1.07 -4.05 3.57
CA ALA A 227 -0.67 -3.77 2.20
C ALA A 227 0.84 -3.98 2.00
N ARG A 228 1.67 -3.43 2.89
CA ARG A 228 3.13 -3.55 2.82
C ARG A 228 3.60 -5.01 2.91
N GLU A 229 2.99 -5.79 3.79
CA GLU A 229 3.26 -7.24 3.90
C GLU A 229 2.81 -8.00 2.66
N SER A 230 1.61 -7.71 2.15
CA SER A 230 1.09 -8.33 0.94
C SER A 230 2.00 -8.09 -0.27
N LEU A 231 2.58 -6.90 -0.39
CA LEU A 231 3.60 -6.60 -1.40
C LEU A 231 4.88 -7.43 -1.20
N LEU A 232 5.39 -7.52 0.04
CA LEU A 232 6.61 -8.30 0.34
C LEU A 232 6.41 -9.80 0.05
N TYR A 233 5.29 -10.38 0.49
CA TYR A 233 4.99 -11.79 0.22
C TYR A 233 4.71 -12.06 -1.24
N THR A 234 4.14 -11.10 -1.98
CA THR A 234 4.00 -11.22 -3.44
C THR A 234 5.37 -11.33 -4.11
N PHE A 235 6.37 -10.52 -3.70
CA PHE A 235 7.74 -10.67 -4.19
C PHE A 235 8.32 -12.07 -3.90
N ILE A 236 8.12 -12.57 -2.68
CA ILE A 236 8.60 -13.89 -2.26
C ILE A 236 7.93 -14.99 -3.09
N ASP A 237 6.62 -14.92 -3.28
CA ASP A 237 5.80 -15.89 -4.02
C ASP A 237 6.26 -16.01 -5.47
N TYR A 238 6.39 -14.88 -6.19
CA TYR A 238 6.85 -14.89 -7.57
C TYR A 238 8.31 -15.35 -7.72
N TYR A 239 9.20 -14.96 -6.80
CA TYR A 239 10.58 -15.43 -6.83
C TYR A 239 10.68 -16.94 -6.58
N LYS A 240 9.95 -17.46 -5.58
CA LYS A 240 9.87 -18.90 -5.30
C LYS A 240 9.30 -19.66 -6.49
N ALA A 241 8.21 -19.17 -7.09
CA ALA A 241 7.58 -19.81 -8.24
C ALA A 241 8.54 -19.92 -9.43
N LYS A 242 9.39 -18.91 -9.66
CA LYS A 242 10.35 -18.91 -10.78
C LYS A 242 11.61 -19.74 -10.50
N PHE A 243 12.14 -19.71 -9.28
CA PHE A 243 13.47 -20.24 -8.97
C PHE A 243 13.49 -21.41 -7.99
N GLY A 244 12.33 -21.84 -7.47
CA GLY A 244 12.20 -22.96 -6.55
C GLY A 244 12.81 -22.74 -5.15
N LYS A 245 13.17 -21.49 -4.81
CA LYS A 245 13.82 -21.14 -3.52
C LYS A 245 13.42 -19.75 -3.05
N LYS A 246 13.61 -19.45 -1.75
CA LYS A 246 13.36 -18.11 -1.20
C LYS A 246 14.42 -17.10 -1.68
N PRO A 247 14.07 -15.81 -1.83
CA PRO A 247 15.06 -14.74 -2.02
C PRO A 247 16.02 -14.66 -0.83
N GLN A 248 17.21 -14.11 -1.06
CA GLN A 248 18.14 -13.79 0.03
C GLN A 248 17.60 -12.64 0.88
N LEU A 249 17.93 -12.63 2.18
CA LEU A 249 17.50 -11.57 3.12
C LEU A 249 17.85 -10.16 2.62
N LYS A 250 19.03 -9.98 2.01
CA LYS A 250 19.42 -8.68 1.44
C LYS A 250 18.47 -8.20 0.33
N SER A 251 17.94 -9.12 -0.47
CA SER A 251 16.94 -8.79 -1.50
C SER A 251 15.60 -8.40 -0.86
N LEU A 252 15.19 -9.09 0.22
CA LEU A 252 13.99 -8.74 0.98
C LEU A 252 14.09 -7.35 1.61
N GLN A 253 15.24 -7.03 2.22
CA GLN A 253 15.50 -5.70 2.79
C GLN A 253 15.46 -4.60 1.73
N ASN A 254 16.03 -4.83 0.55
CA ASN A 254 15.96 -3.85 -0.54
C ASN A 254 14.49 -3.60 -0.97
N ILE A 255 13.69 -4.65 -1.10
CA ILE A 255 12.27 -4.56 -1.44
C ILE A 255 11.45 -3.88 -0.33
N ALA A 256 11.67 -4.24 0.94
CA ALA A 256 11.02 -3.58 2.08
C ALA A 256 11.35 -2.08 2.16
N SER A 257 12.58 -1.70 1.77
CA SER A 257 12.96 -0.29 1.66
C SER A 257 12.14 0.44 0.60
N ILE A 258 11.92 -0.18 -0.58
CA ILE A 258 11.08 0.39 -1.64
C ILE A 258 9.62 0.47 -1.20
N ILE A 259 9.09 -0.62 -0.62
CA ILE A 259 7.72 -0.69 -0.11
C ILE A 259 7.43 0.43 0.90
N SER A 260 8.31 0.65 1.87
CA SER A 260 8.12 1.71 2.89
C SER A 260 8.16 3.14 2.32
N TRP A 261 8.83 3.35 1.18
CA TRP A 261 8.79 4.63 0.45
C TRP A 261 7.54 4.78 -0.42
N ASN A 262 7.09 3.69 -1.03
CA ASN A 262 6.06 3.71 -2.05
C ASN A 262 4.64 3.51 -1.52
N ILE A 263 4.50 2.87 -0.36
CA ILE A 263 3.22 2.63 0.32
C ILE A 263 3.27 3.37 1.64
N TRP A 264 2.67 4.56 1.75
CA TRP A 264 2.86 5.47 2.90
C TRP A 264 1.54 5.89 3.56
N GLN A 265 1.65 6.34 4.83
CA GLN A 265 0.50 6.80 5.59
C GLN A 265 0.16 8.26 5.26
N MET A 266 -1.08 8.56 4.88
CA MET A 266 -1.47 9.91 4.46
C MET A 266 -2.97 10.19 4.58
N ASP A 267 -3.29 11.42 4.99
CA ASP A 267 -4.59 12.05 4.74
C ASP A 267 -4.69 12.41 3.24
N GLY A 268 -5.42 11.60 2.47
CA GLY A 268 -5.57 11.77 1.03
C GLY A 268 -6.20 13.10 0.59
N LEU A 269 -7.01 13.72 1.45
CA LEU A 269 -7.65 15.02 1.15
C LEU A 269 -6.70 16.19 1.40
N LYS A 270 -5.76 16.03 2.35
CA LYS A 270 -4.88 17.10 2.81
C LYS A 270 -3.43 16.97 2.35
N GLY A 271 -3.01 15.78 1.90
CA GLY A 271 -1.63 15.48 1.49
C GLY A 271 -0.62 15.48 2.65
N VAL A 272 -1.10 15.38 3.89
CA VAL A 272 -0.29 15.43 5.12
C VAL A 272 -0.44 14.15 5.94
N ILE A 273 0.43 13.96 6.93
CA ILE A 273 0.31 12.87 7.91
C ILE A 273 -1.06 12.97 8.63
N PRO A 274 -1.80 11.86 8.82
CA PRO A 274 -3.11 11.91 9.45
C PRO A 274 -3.09 12.65 10.79
N GLY A 275 -4.06 13.54 11.00
CA GLY A 275 -4.16 14.31 12.25
C GLY A 275 -3.07 15.37 12.48
N SER A 276 -2.14 15.60 11.53
CA SER A 276 -1.04 16.56 11.72
C SER A 276 -1.41 18.03 11.54
N CYS A 277 -2.56 18.36 10.95
CA CYS A 277 -3.05 19.74 10.91
C CYS A 277 -3.49 20.20 12.31
N HIS A 278 -3.18 21.43 12.68
CA HIS A 278 -3.51 21.97 14.00
C HIS A 278 -3.92 23.43 13.95
N SER A 279 -4.68 23.88 14.95
CA SER A 279 -4.94 25.31 15.17
C SER A 279 -3.77 25.95 15.91
N VAL A 280 -3.45 27.20 15.58
CA VAL A 280 -2.36 27.97 16.20
C VAL A 280 -2.98 29.02 17.12
N GLN A 281 -2.56 29.06 18.38
CA GLN A 281 -2.90 30.16 19.28
C GLN A 281 -2.01 31.36 18.96
N GLN A 282 -2.61 32.49 18.63
CA GLN A 282 -1.93 33.75 18.41
C GLN A 282 -2.35 34.75 19.48
N THR A 283 -1.37 35.25 20.22
CA THR A 283 -1.58 36.38 21.12
C THR A 283 -1.48 37.67 20.33
N VAL A 284 -2.59 38.37 20.18
CA VAL A 284 -2.64 39.70 19.59
C VAL A 284 -2.50 40.71 20.73
N GLN A 285 -1.44 41.52 20.69
CA GLN A 285 -1.29 42.67 21.59
C GLN A 285 -2.03 43.87 21.00
N ASP A 286 -3.07 44.32 21.70
CA ASP A 286 -3.65 45.65 21.55
C ASP A 286 -2.86 46.64 22.44
N LEU A 287 -3.04 47.95 22.21
CA LEU A 287 -2.28 49.02 22.87
C LEU A 287 -2.35 49.00 24.43
N PHE A 288 -3.35 48.32 25.00
CA PHE A 288 -3.57 48.20 26.46
C PHE A 288 -3.90 46.78 26.94
N ASP A 289 -3.97 45.78 26.06
CA ASP A 289 -4.46 44.44 26.42
C ASP A 289 -3.93 43.35 25.49
N SER A 290 -3.87 42.10 25.94
CA SER A 290 -3.51 40.96 25.09
C SER A 290 -4.67 39.99 24.94
N LYS A 291 -5.10 39.73 23.72
CA LYS A 291 -6.15 38.74 23.40
C LYS A 291 -5.55 37.49 22.77
N VAL A 292 -5.90 36.32 23.27
CA VAL A 292 -5.57 35.05 22.64
C VAL A 292 -6.64 34.75 21.58
N THR A 293 -6.21 34.59 20.33
CA THR A 293 -7.04 34.20 19.21
C THR A 293 -6.61 32.83 18.69
N ILE A 294 -7.57 32.00 18.27
CA ILE A 294 -7.28 30.68 17.68
C ILE A 294 -7.36 30.84 16.16
N GLN A 295 -6.22 30.67 15.49
CA GLN A 295 -6.16 30.62 14.03
C GLN A 295 -6.20 29.17 13.56
N GLU A 296 -7.28 28.78 12.89
CA GLU A 296 -7.37 27.44 12.31
C GLU A 296 -6.52 27.30 11.05
N CYS A 297 -6.26 26.04 10.66
CA CYS A 297 -5.54 25.72 9.45
C CYS A 297 -6.26 26.25 8.18
N LYS A 298 -5.59 27.15 7.45
CA LYS A 298 -6.13 27.74 6.20
C LYS A 298 -6.51 26.69 5.15
N GLY A 299 -5.72 25.62 5.04
CA GLY A 299 -6.01 24.51 4.14
C GLY A 299 -7.32 23.82 4.50
N CYS A 300 -7.53 23.52 5.80
CA CYS A 300 -8.77 22.89 6.28
C CYS A 300 -9.99 23.80 6.04
N GLN A 301 -9.88 25.11 6.33
CA GLN A 301 -10.99 26.04 6.13
C GLN A 301 -11.39 26.21 4.66
N LYS A 302 -10.42 26.18 3.75
CA LYS A 302 -10.64 26.48 2.33
C LYS A 302 -10.68 25.26 1.43
N GLY A 303 -10.51 24.05 1.98
CA GLY A 303 -10.32 22.83 1.20
C GLY A 303 -9.12 22.91 0.24
N ASN A 304 -8.09 23.70 0.58
CA ASN A 304 -6.95 23.92 -0.30
C ASN A 304 -5.75 23.07 0.15
N ILE A 305 -5.49 22.03 -0.63
CA ILE A 305 -4.48 21.02 -0.32
C ILE A 305 -3.05 21.59 -0.22
N HIS A 306 -2.76 22.74 -0.85
CA HIS A 306 -1.45 23.41 -0.78
C HIS A 306 -1.30 24.36 0.41
N LYS A 307 -2.32 24.52 1.24
CA LYS A 307 -2.35 25.51 2.35
C LYS A 307 -2.55 24.86 3.71
N HIS A 308 -2.42 23.53 3.82
CA HIS A 308 -2.35 22.86 5.10
C HIS A 308 -1.07 23.22 5.85
N ASN A 309 -1.17 23.30 7.18
CA ASN A 309 -0.05 23.51 8.10
C ASN A 309 0.42 22.21 8.78
N GLY A 310 -0.19 21.08 8.46
CA GLY A 310 0.29 19.76 8.87
C GLY A 310 1.57 19.35 8.15
N THR A 311 2.09 18.18 8.51
CA THR A 311 3.33 17.64 7.94
C THR A 311 3.05 16.99 6.59
N TYR A 312 3.43 17.63 5.49
CA TYR A 312 3.27 17.05 4.15
C TYR A 312 4.05 15.75 3.98
N CYS A 313 3.39 14.73 3.43
CA CYS A 313 3.99 13.41 3.25
C CYS A 313 5.11 13.45 2.21
N LYS A 314 6.18 12.72 2.50
CA LYS A 314 7.35 12.56 1.63
C LYS A 314 7.24 11.27 0.81
N ILE A 315 7.72 11.32 -0.42
CA ILE A 315 7.82 10.18 -1.33
C ILE A 315 9.20 10.16 -2.00
N MET A 316 9.60 9.00 -2.52
CA MET A 316 10.82 8.87 -3.32
C MET A 316 10.49 9.01 -4.81
N ASP A 317 11.14 9.97 -5.47
CA ASP A 317 11.29 9.95 -6.93
C ASP A 317 12.50 9.09 -7.28
N TRP A 318 12.24 7.86 -7.71
CA TRP A 318 13.28 6.88 -8.07
C TRP A 318 14.07 7.26 -9.32
N ASN A 319 13.51 8.09 -10.21
CA ASN A 319 14.22 8.51 -11.43
C ASN A 319 15.32 9.52 -11.10
N SER A 320 15.03 10.50 -10.22
CA SER A 320 16.01 11.49 -9.80
C SER A 320 16.75 11.12 -8.51
N ASN A 321 16.34 10.03 -7.85
CA ASN A 321 16.80 9.59 -6.53
C ASN A 321 16.69 10.72 -5.49
N LYS A 322 15.55 11.40 -5.46
CA LYS A 322 15.27 12.53 -4.56
C LYS A 322 13.99 12.31 -3.77
N THR A 323 14.03 12.73 -2.52
CA THR A 323 12.82 12.85 -1.71
C THR A 323 12.07 14.12 -2.08
N LEU A 324 10.79 13.97 -2.39
CA LEU A 324 9.86 15.06 -2.70
C LEU A 324 8.70 15.02 -1.70
N THR A 325 7.95 16.12 -1.59
CA THR A 325 6.63 16.06 -0.95
C THR A 325 5.59 15.63 -1.97
N PHE A 326 4.65 14.76 -1.59
CA PHE A 326 3.57 14.30 -2.50
C PHE A 326 2.82 15.49 -3.13
N ILE A 327 2.58 16.52 -2.32
CA ILE A 327 1.91 17.75 -2.74
C ILE A 327 2.61 18.50 -3.89
N SER A 328 3.93 18.34 -4.04
CA SER A 328 4.70 18.98 -5.11
C SER A 328 4.41 18.40 -6.50
N LEU A 329 3.83 17.19 -6.57
CA LEU A 329 3.43 16.55 -7.81
C LEU A 329 2.07 17.02 -8.33
N LEU A 330 1.25 17.60 -7.45
CA LEU A 330 -0.08 18.08 -7.83
C LEU A 330 0.04 19.45 -8.51
N LYS A 331 -0.72 19.63 -9.60
CA LYS A 331 -0.81 20.92 -10.27
C LYS A 331 -1.39 21.95 -9.29
N LYS A 332 -0.68 23.08 -9.13
CA LYS A 332 -1.27 24.24 -8.45
C LYS A 332 -2.48 24.69 -9.26
N GLU A 333 -3.63 24.79 -8.62
CA GLU A 333 -4.78 25.49 -9.19
C GLU A 333 -4.33 26.91 -9.55
N LYS A 334 -4.64 27.33 -10.79
CA LYS A 334 -4.31 28.66 -11.30
C LYS A 334 -5.15 29.73 -10.61
#